data_AF-J9GF34-F1
#
_entry.id   AF-J9GF34-F1
#
_cell.length_a   1.000
_cell.length_b   1.000
_cell.length_c   1.000
_cell.angle_alpha   90.00
_cell.angle_beta   90.00
_cell.angle_gamma   90.00
#
_symmetry.space_group_name_H-M   'P 1'
#
loop_
_entity.id
_entity.type
_entity.pdbx_description
1 polymer ?
#
loop_
_entity_poly.entity_id
_entity_poly.type
_entity_poly.pdbx_seq_one_letter_code
_entity_poly.pdbx_strand_id
1 'polypeptide(L)'
;MGSTTVFAQDVQTAQVVATQQAPQDEFVKIEVTELPQTVTDAVAKLGEGTTIKEAFVCTKEDGKVFKLVLTAEDGTETTVLFNEKGEPVKA
;
A
#
# COMPACT_ATOMS: atom_id res chain seq x y z
N MET A 1 30.85 15.47 26.14
CA MET A 1 29.70 15.01 26.96
C MET A 1 28.47 15.10 26.08
N GLY A 2 27.97 14.04 25.44
CA GLY A 2 28.22 12.63 25.70
C GLY A 2 27.19 12.04 26.66
N SER A 3 25.91 12.11 26.29
CA SER A 3 24.80 11.52 27.04
C SER A 3 23.82 10.87 26.07
N THR A 4 23.97 9.56 25.91
CA THR A 4 23.08 8.68 25.16
C THR A 4 21.86 8.32 26.01
N THR A 5 20.64 8.57 25.52
CA THR A 5 19.43 8.00 26.12
C THR A 5 19.01 6.75 25.35
N VAL A 6 19.58 5.63 25.80
CA VAL A 6 18.97 4.29 25.91
C VAL A 6 17.73 4.02 25.04
N PHE A 7 17.91 3.15 24.03
CA PHE A 7 16.82 2.29 23.55
C PHE A 7 16.55 1.20 24.59
N ALA A 8 15.29 1.02 25.00
CA ALA A 8 14.87 -0.05 25.91
C ALA A 8 14.36 -1.27 25.13
N GLN A 9 14.65 -2.47 25.65
CA GLN A 9 14.27 -3.80 25.11
C GLN A 9 12.77 -4.06 25.41
N ASP A 10 11.94 -4.57 24.49
CA ASP A 10 11.73 -5.99 24.11
C ASP A 10 11.18 -6.84 25.30
N VAL A 11 10.20 -7.76 25.22
CA VAL A 11 9.87 -8.76 24.17
C VAL A 11 8.35 -9.09 24.11
N GLN A 12 7.83 -9.51 22.93
CA GLN A 12 6.57 -10.26 22.66
C GLN A 12 5.18 -9.69 23.02
N THR A 13 4.46 -9.20 22.00
CA THR A 13 3.12 -9.71 21.58
C THR A 13 2.86 -9.28 20.12
N ALA A 14 2.39 -10.21 19.29
CA ALA A 14 1.83 -10.02 17.95
C ALA A 14 2.47 -8.94 17.03
N GLN A 15 3.46 -9.39 16.24
CA GLN A 15 3.52 -9.16 14.79
C GLN A 15 2.55 -8.12 14.20
N VAL A 16 2.93 -6.84 14.22
CA VAL A 16 3.06 -6.00 12.99
C VAL A 16 3.95 -4.80 13.27
N VAL A 17 4.97 -4.65 12.42
CA VAL A 17 5.77 -3.43 12.31
C VAL A 17 4.93 -2.30 11.71
N ALA A 18 4.13 -1.63 12.54
CA ALA A 18 3.57 -0.32 12.21
C ALA A 18 4.60 0.76 12.53
N THR A 19 5.65 0.84 11.71
CA THR A 19 6.61 1.95 11.72
C THR A 19 5.88 3.25 11.37
N GLN A 20 5.39 3.97 12.38
CA GLN A 20 4.92 5.35 12.24
C GLN A 20 6.14 6.25 11.98
N GLN A 21 6.59 6.29 10.73
CA GLN A 21 7.71 7.12 10.30
C GLN A 21 7.28 8.07 9.19
N ALA A 22 7.02 9.32 9.61
CA ALA A 22 6.74 10.52 8.83
C ALA A 22 5.39 10.62 8.09
N PRO A 23 4.85 11.85 7.91
CA PRO A 23 3.76 12.11 6.97
C PRO A 23 4.30 11.97 5.54
N GLN A 24 3.95 10.87 4.89
CA GLN A 24 4.52 10.41 3.60
C GLN A 24 3.38 10.02 2.65
N ASP A 25 2.52 11.00 2.33
CA ASP A 25 1.20 10.80 1.71
C ASP A 25 0.25 9.92 2.55
N GLU A 26 -0.97 10.40 2.82
CA GLU A 26 -1.92 9.65 3.67
C GLU A 26 -2.60 8.51 2.87
N PHE A 27 -1.82 7.45 2.59
CA PHE A 27 -2.27 6.19 2.00
C PHE A 27 -3.08 5.40 3.04
N VAL A 28 -4.36 5.74 3.15
CA VAL A 28 -5.33 5.04 4.01
C VAL A 28 -5.57 3.63 3.45
N LYS A 29 -5.34 2.60 4.26
CA LYS A 29 -5.66 1.21 3.86
C LYS A 29 -7.18 1.07 3.73
N ILE A 30 -7.61 0.53 2.60
CA ILE A 30 -9.02 0.28 2.26
C ILE A 30 -9.21 -1.18 1.88
N GLU A 31 -10.47 -1.64 1.83
CA GLU A 31 -10.76 -2.96 1.29
C GLU A 31 -10.82 -2.96 -0.24
N VAL A 32 -10.62 -4.14 -0.84
CA VAL A 32 -10.80 -4.35 -2.29
C VAL A 32 -12.25 -4.16 -2.76
N THR A 33 -13.20 -4.09 -1.82
CA THR A 33 -14.61 -3.76 -2.02
C THR A 33 -14.85 -2.25 -2.19
N GLU A 34 -13.95 -1.40 -1.66
CA GLU A 34 -13.98 0.06 -1.83
C GLU A 34 -13.24 0.52 -3.10
N LEU A 35 -12.50 -0.37 -3.76
CA LEU A 35 -11.86 -0.07 -5.03
C LEU A 35 -12.91 0.15 -6.13
N PRO A 36 -12.77 1.21 -6.95
CA PRO A 36 -13.58 1.34 -8.16
C PRO A 36 -13.42 0.10 -9.05
N GLN A 37 -14.52 -0.36 -9.68
CA GLN A 37 -14.45 -1.48 -10.63
C GLN A 37 -13.36 -1.25 -11.69
N THR A 38 -13.16 -0.01 -12.13
CA THR A 38 -12.11 0.37 -13.10
C THR A 38 -10.69 0.05 -12.61
N VAL A 39 -10.43 0.16 -11.31
CA VAL A 39 -9.13 -0.20 -10.69
C VAL A 39 -9.00 -1.72 -10.62
N THR A 40 -10.06 -2.42 -10.22
CA THR A 40 -10.08 -3.90 -10.17
C THR A 40 -9.96 -4.53 -11.56
N ASP A 41 -10.61 -3.95 -12.59
CA ASP A 41 -10.45 -4.35 -13.99
C ASP A 41 -9.04 -4.08 -14.50
N ALA A 42 -8.42 -2.97 -14.10
CA ALA A 42 -7.05 -2.66 -14.48
C ALA A 42 -6.06 -3.64 -13.83
N VAL A 43 -6.29 -4.04 -12.57
CA VAL A 43 -5.55 -5.11 -11.88
C VAL A 43 -5.73 -6.45 -12.58
N ALA A 44 -6.95 -6.84 -12.94
CA ALA A 44 -7.20 -8.06 -13.70
C ALA A 44 -6.48 -8.07 -15.06
N LYS A 45 -6.32 -6.90 -15.70
CA LYS A 45 -5.53 -6.71 -16.93
C LYS A 45 -4.01 -6.73 -16.74
N LEU A 46 -3.49 -6.59 -15.51
CA LEU A 46 -2.04 -6.71 -15.26
C LEU A 46 -1.54 -8.15 -15.38
N GLY A 47 -2.39 -9.13 -15.04
CA GLY A 47 -2.10 -10.54 -15.20
C GLY A 47 -2.97 -11.43 -14.31
N GLU A 48 -3.50 -12.50 -14.90
CA GLU A 48 -4.07 -13.62 -14.14
C GLU A 48 -2.96 -14.29 -13.33
N GLY A 49 -3.16 -14.44 -12.01
CA GLY A 49 -2.16 -14.94 -11.06
C GLY A 49 -1.66 -13.89 -10.05
N THR A 50 -2.00 -12.61 -10.21
CA THR A 50 -1.72 -11.58 -9.20
C THR A 50 -2.87 -11.44 -8.20
N THR A 51 -2.62 -11.77 -6.92
CA THR A 51 -3.60 -11.62 -5.83
C THR A 51 -3.46 -10.24 -5.19
N ILE A 52 -4.56 -9.50 -4.99
CA ILE A 52 -4.50 -8.25 -4.21
C ILE A 52 -4.27 -8.61 -2.74
N LYS A 53 -3.09 -8.28 -2.23
CA LYS A 53 -2.72 -8.46 -0.82
C LYS A 53 -3.22 -7.28 0.01
N GLU A 54 -3.04 -6.06 -0.49
CA GLU A 54 -3.48 -4.83 0.17
C GLU A 54 -3.92 -3.77 -0.85
N ALA A 55 -4.90 -2.96 -0.46
CA ALA A 55 -5.32 -1.77 -1.20
C ALA A 55 -5.24 -0.55 -0.28
N PHE A 56 -4.82 0.58 -0.82
CA PHE A 56 -4.71 1.85 -0.12
C PHE A 56 -5.20 2.99 -1.01
N VAL A 57 -5.79 4.02 -0.44
CA VAL A 57 -6.14 5.27 -1.14
C VAL A 57 -5.40 6.43 -0.52
N CYS A 58 -4.73 7.23 -1.33
CA CYS A 58 -4.18 8.52 -0.97
C CYS A 58 -4.98 9.62 -1.66
N THR A 59 -5.20 10.75 -0.98
CA THR A 59 -5.71 11.97 -1.61
C THR A 59 -4.53 12.92 -1.81
N LYS A 60 -4.13 13.13 -3.07
CA LYS A 60 -3.11 14.09 -3.51
C LYS A 60 -3.76 15.40 -3.96
N GLU A 61 -2.94 16.42 -4.20
CA GLU A 61 -3.38 17.71 -4.77
C GLU A 61 -4.03 17.53 -6.16
N ASP A 62 -3.55 16.58 -6.96
CA ASP A 62 -4.12 16.21 -8.27
C ASP A 62 -5.37 15.30 -8.22
N GLY A 63 -5.79 14.83 -7.04
CA GLY A 63 -6.93 13.92 -6.86
C GLY A 63 -6.59 12.63 -6.08
N LYS A 64 -7.50 11.64 -6.08
CA LYS A 64 -7.27 10.37 -5.37
C LYS A 64 -6.44 9.38 -6.19
N VAL A 65 -5.51 8.73 -5.52
CA VAL A 65 -4.62 7.69 -6.06
C VAL A 65 -4.75 6.42 -5.22
N PHE A 66 -5.18 5.33 -5.84
CA PHE A 66 -5.31 4.00 -5.28
C PHE A 66 -4.01 3.21 -5.47
N LYS A 67 -3.27 2.96 -4.39
CA LYS A 67 -2.09 2.08 -4.38
C LYS A 67 -2.53 0.68 -4.04
N LEU A 68 -2.33 -0.28 -4.95
CA LEU A 68 -2.51 -1.69 -4.67
C LEU A 68 -1.17 -2.39 -4.57
N VAL A 69 -1.07 -3.27 -3.58
CA VAL A 69 0.01 -4.24 -3.44
C VAL A 69 -0.55 -5.58 -3.88
N LEU A 70 -0.10 -6.02 -5.04
CA LEU A 70 -0.40 -7.32 -5.61
C LEU A 70 0.73 -8.29 -5.25
N THR A 71 0.42 -9.57 -5.08
CA THR A 71 1.41 -10.64 -4.91
C THR A 71 1.18 -11.67 -6.00
N ALA A 72 2.20 -11.92 -6.82
CA ALA A 72 2.19 -12.98 -7.82
C ALA A 72 2.48 -14.35 -7.17
N GLU A 73 2.18 -15.44 -7.89
CA GLU A 73 2.34 -16.82 -7.39
C GLU A 73 3.78 -17.21 -7.05
N ASP A 74 4.78 -16.51 -7.61
CA ASP A 74 6.21 -16.66 -7.28
C ASP A 74 6.60 -15.98 -5.96
N GLY A 75 5.68 -15.26 -5.32
CA GLY A 75 5.91 -14.43 -4.14
C GLY A 75 6.37 -13.00 -4.45
N THR A 76 6.44 -12.60 -5.72
CA THR A 76 6.83 -11.23 -6.11
C THR A 76 5.73 -10.24 -5.76
N GLU A 77 6.04 -9.27 -4.90
CA GLU A 77 5.14 -8.17 -4.56
C GLU A 77 5.26 -7.05 -5.60
N THR A 78 4.17 -6.83 -6.35
CA THR A 78 4.06 -5.77 -7.36
C THR A 78 3.17 -4.66 -6.82
N THR A 79 3.78 -3.49 -6.57
CA THR A 79 3.02 -2.28 -6.21
C THR A 79 2.63 -1.53 -7.47
N VAL A 80 1.33 -1.26 -7.63
CA VAL A 80 0.78 -0.46 -8.72
C VAL A 80 -0.09 0.66 -8.16
N LEU A 81 0.00 1.84 -8.77
CA LEU A 81 -0.79 3.00 -8.41
C LEU A 81 -1.78 3.28 -9.53
N PHE A 82 -3.03 3.53 -9.19
CA PHE A 82 -4.10 3.85 -10.12
C PHE A 82 -4.77 5.17 -9.70
N ASN A 83 -5.33 5.92 -10.63
CA ASN A 83 -6.21 7.05 -10.30
C ASN A 83 -7.68 6.57 -10.11
N GLU A 84 -8.59 7.50 -9.79
CA GLU A 84 -10.04 7.25 -9.72
C GLU A 84 -10.65 6.67 -11.00
N LYS A 85 -9.95 6.79 -12.14
CA LYS A 85 -10.36 6.27 -13.45
C LYS A 85 -9.79 4.88 -13.76
N GLY A 86 -9.08 4.25 -12.82
CA GLY A 86 -8.42 2.96 -13.06
C GLY A 86 -7.24 3.03 -14.02
N GLU A 87 -6.72 4.22 -14.33
CA GLU A 87 -5.53 4.37 -15.15
C GLU A 87 -4.29 4.26 -14.25
N PRO A 88 -3.29 3.42 -14.61
CA PRO A 88 -2.09 3.27 -13.80
C PRO A 88 -1.26 4.55 -13.86
N VAL A 89 -1.15 5.25 -12.72
CA VAL A 89 -0.26 6.39 -12.58
C VAL A 89 1.14 5.88 -12.26
N LYS A 90 2.15 6.37 -12.98
CA LYS A 90 3.54 6.16 -12.57
C LYS A 90 3.83 7.00 -11.32
N ALA A 91 4.44 6.36 -10.33
CA ALA A 91 5.26 7.04 -9.33
C ALA A 91 6.51 7.65 -9.99
#